data_AF-A0A9P9KIC2-F1
#
_entry.id   AF-A0A9P9KIC2-F1
#
_cell.length_a   1.000
_cell.length_b   1.000
_cell.length_c   1.000
_cell.angle_alpha   90.00
_cell.angle_beta   90.00
_cell.angle_gamma   90.00
#
_symmetry.space_group_name_H-M   'P 1'
#
loop_
_entity.id
_entity.type
_entity.pdbx_description
1 polymer ?
#
loop_
_entity_poly.entity_id
_entity_poly.type
_entity_poly.pdbx_seq_one_letter_code
_entity_poly.pdbx_strand_id
1 'polypeptide(L)'
;MISASRPGTTSASGLPAPEVREEITARLGDLVSALEAHPSWTPPSPPRGLFHVWDFVCRSRYIMTELDNIYAGRPTKHPEQIPKHDRATSGPQAAALSFHDVLSRSITIDEMIHNPRMLVMLGLSNVDFGDNVRDKSRALKETLAKAD
;
A
#
# COMPACT_ATOMS: atom_id res chain seq x y z
N MET A 1 15.59 -23.40 -29.61
CA MET A 1 15.06 -23.45 -28.23
C MET A 1 14.43 -22.12 -27.96
N ILE A 2 13.10 -22.07 -27.88
CA ILE A 2 12.32 -20.85 -27.66
C ILE A 2 12.29 -20.61 -26.15
N SER A 3 12.93 -19.55 -25.70
CA SER A 3 12.90 -19.12 -24.30
C SER A 3 11.50 -18.60 -23.99
N ALA A 4 10.78 -19.29 -23.11
CA ALA A 4 9.47 -18.86 -22.62
C ALA A 4 9.64 -17.63 -21.71
N SER A 5 9.08 -16.51 -22.13
CA SER A 5 8.95 -15.31 -21.30
C SER A 5 7.99 -15.58 -20.15
N ARG A 6 8.43 -15.32 -18.91
CA ARG A 6 7.59 -15.31 -17.72
C ARG A 6 6.45 -14.28 -17.89
N PRO A 7 5.20 -14.59 -17.55
CA PRO A 7 4.14 -13.60 -17.49
C PRO A 7 4.26 -12.81 -16.18
N GLY A 8 5.12 -11.79 -16.20
CA GLY A 8 5.08 -10.63 -15.31
C GLY A 8 5.02 -9.42 -16.21
N THR A 9 3.83 -9.12 -16.74
CA THR A 9 3.64 -8.11 -17.76
C THR A 9 3.52 -6.74 -17.10
N THR A 10 4.64 -6.11 -16.77
CA THR A 10 4.66 -4.66 -16.61
C THR A 10 4.21 -4.07 -17.95
N SER A 11 3.04 -3.43 -17.98
CA SER A 11 2.51 -2.84 -19.21
C SER A 11 3.41 -1.68 -19.66
N ALA A 12 3.33 -1.27 -20.92
CA ALA A 12 4.05 -0.10 -21.46
C ALA A 12 3.82 1.21 -20.67
N SER A 13 2.83 1.23 -19.78
CA SER A 13 2.47 2.28 -18.84
C SER A 13 3.29 2.31 -17.53
N GLY A 14 4.10 1.29 -17.23
CA GLY A 14 4.77 1.15 -15.93
C GLY A 14 3.83 0.78 -14.77
N LEU A 15 2.60 0.35 -15.07
CA LEU A 15 1.63 -0.15 -14.11
C LEU A 15 1.38 -1.65 -14.32
N PRO A 16 1.08 -2.41 -13.26
CA PRO A 16 0.64 -3.79 -13.39
C PRO A 16 -0.77 -3.86 -14.01
N ALA A 17 -1.13 -5.06 -14.48
CA ALA A 17 -2.44 -5.31 -15.08
C ALA A 17 -3.59 -4.95 -14.13
N PRO A 18 -4.78 -4.55 -14.66
CA PRO A 18 -5.94 -4.18 -13.83
C PRO A 18 -6.30 -5.21 -12.77
N GLU A 19 -6.27 -6.49 -13.10
CA GLU A 19 -6.62 -7.60 -12.20
C GLU A 19 -5.64 -7.68 -11.03
N VAL A 20 -4.36 -7.42 -11.28
CA VAL A 20 -3.31 -7.38 -10.24
C VAL A 20 -3.50 -6.18 -9.32
N ARG A 21 -3.88 -5.02 -9.88
CA ARG A 21 -4.18 -3.81 -9.08
C ARG A 21 -5.41 -4.00 -8.20
N GLU A 22 -6.42 -4.69 -8.71
CA GLU A 22 -7.62 -5.07 -7.94
C GLU A 22 -7.24 -6.01 -6.79
N GLU A 23 -6.39 -7.03 -7.04
CA GLU A 23 -5.92 -7.92 -5.99
C GLU A 23 -5.14 -7.17 -4.90
N ILE A 24 -4.19 -6.30 -5.28
CA ILE A 24 -3.44 -5.46 -4.34
C ILE A 24 -4.41 -4.60 -3.50
N THR A 25 -5.39 -3.98 -4.15
CA THR A 25 -6.40 -3.14 -3.48
C THR A 25 -7.24 -3.94 -2.48
N ALA A 26 -7.59 -5.17 -2.83
CA ALA A 26 -8.29 -6.09 -1.94
C ALA A 26 -7.42 -6.49 -0.73
N ARG A 27 -6.14 -6.81 -0.93
CA ARG A 27 -5.20 -7.13 0.17
C ARG A 27 -4.98 -5.96 1.11
N LEU A 28 -4.90 -4.74 0.58
CA LEU A 28 -4.86 -3.53 1.41
C LEU A 28 -6.16 -3.39 2.22
N GLY A 29 -7.31 -3.69 1.64
CA GLY A 29 -8.61 -3.71 2.35
C GLY A 29 -8.65 -4.73 3.49
N ASP A 30 -8.20 -5.97 3.23
CA ASP A 30 -8.08 -7.02 4.24
C ASP A 30 -7.20 -6.57 5.43
N LEU A 31 -6.08 -5.91 5.15
CA LEU A 31 -5.17 -5.41 6.18
C LEU A 31 -5.79 -4.27 7.00
N VAL A 32 -6.54 -3.35 6.37
CA VAL A 32 -7.31 -2.32 7.09
C VAL A 32 -8.29 -2.99 8.06
N SER A 33 -9.08 -3.95 7.58
CA SER A 33 -10.06 -4.65 8.43
C SER A 33 -9.40 -5.42 9.57
N ALA A 34 -8.22 -6.02 9.35
CA ALA A 34 -7.47 -6.69 10.41
C ALA A 34 -6.96 -5.72 11.48
N LEU A 35 -6.51 -4.53 11.09
CA LEU A 35 -6.07 -3.48 12.01
C LEU A 35 -7.24 -2.91 12.83
N GLU A 36 -8.40 -2.71 12.21
CA GLU A 36 -9.62 -2.22 12.88
C GLU A 36 -10.24 -3.27 13.80
N ALA A 37 -10.04 -4.56 13.52
CA ALA A 37 -10.46 -5.68 14.36
C ALA A 37 -9.46 -6.00 15.49
N HIS A 38 -8.31 -5.32 15.54
CA HIS A 38 -7.30 -5.56 16.55
C HIS A 38 -7.86 -5.29 17.96
N PRO A 39 -7.61 -6.13 18.98
CA PRO A 39 -8.23 -5.98 20.32
C PRO A 39 -7.96 -4.63 21.00
N SER A 40 -6.80 -4.02 20.71
CA SER A 40 -6.44 -2.68 21.22
C SER A 40 -6.96 -1.53 20.35
N TRP A 41 -7.68 -1.79 19.26
CA TRP A 41 -8.29 -0.76 18.44
C TRP A 41 -9.52 -0.20 19.17
N THR A 42 -9.33 0.92 19.86
CA THR A 42 -10.38 1.58 20.65
C THR A 42 -10.65 3.00 20.11
N PRO A 43 -11.61 3.16 19.17
CA PRO A 43 -12.03 4.48 18.70
C PRO A 43 -12.56 5.36 19.85
N PRO A 44 -12.41 6.69 19.77
CA PRO A 44 -11.79 7.45 18.68
C PRO A 44 -10.27 7.55 18.77
N SER A 45 -9.63 7.00 19.81
CA SER A 45 -8.21 7.19 20.10
C SER A 45 -7.47 5.85 20.21
N PRO A 46 -7.31 5.10 19.09
CA PRO A 46 -6.51 3.90 19.09
C PRO A 46 -5.03 4.20 19.40
N PRO A 47 -4.23 3.19 19.81
CA PRO A 47 -2.80 3.34 20.05
C PRO A 47 -2.09 3.98 18.85
N ARG A 48 -1.20 4.95 19.08
CA ARG A 48 -0.57 5.75 18.02
C ARG A 48 0.17 4.90 16.98
N GLY A 49 0.87 3.84 17.41
CA GLY A 49 1.54 2.92 16.49
C GLY A 49 0.56 2.18 15.57
N LEU A 50 -0.55 1.69 16.14
CA LEU A 50 -1.60 0.98 15.40
C LEU A 50 -2.31 1.91 14.42
N PHE A 51 -2.65 3.13 14.86
CA PHE A 51 -3.23 4.16 14.01
C PHE A 51 -2.30 4.57 12.86
N HIS A 52 -1.00 4.70 13.13
CA HIS A 52 -0.04 5.11 12.11
C HIS A 52 0.06 4.08 10.98
N VAL A 53 0.12 2.79 11.31
CA VAL A 53 0.10 1.72 10.30
C VAL A 53 -1.22 1.74 9.54
N TRP A 54 -2.36 1.85 10.23
CA TRP A 54 -3.68 1.95 9.59
C TRP A 54 -3.78 3.13 8.60
N ASP A 55 -3.31 4.32 8.98
CA ASP A 55 -3.29 5.51 8.12
C ASP A 55 -2.44 5.27 6.86
N PHE A 56 -1.28 4.62 7.01
CA PHE A 56 -0.42 4.25 5.88
C PHE A 56 -1.08 3.26 4.92
N VAL A 57 -1.77 2.25 5.45
CA VAL A 57 -2.49 1.26 4.63
C VAL A 57 -3.68 1.92 3.92
N CYS A 58 -4.46 2.74 4.63
CA CYS A 58 -5.59 3.48 4.06
C CYS A 58 -5.17 4.41 2.92
N ARG A 59 -4.09 5.19 3.10
CA ARG A 59 -3.54 6.05 2.03
C ARG A 59 -3.03 5.25 0.85
N SER A 60 -2.33 4.14 1.09
CA SER A 60 -1.85 3.26 0.02
C SER A 60 -3.01 2.69 -0.79
N ARG A 61 -4.09 2.26 -0.12
CA ARG A 61 -5.32 1.80 -0.76
C ARG A 61 -5.98 2.90 -1.59
N TYR A 62 -6.08 4.10 -1.06
CA TYR A 62 -6.65 5.24 -1.78
C TYR A 62 -5.85 5.55 -3.05
N ILE A 63 -4.52 5.58 -2.98
CA ILE A 63 -3.67 5.78 -4.17
C ILE A 63 -3.97 4.71 -5.23
N MET A 64 -4.05 3.44 -4.84
CA MET A 64 -4.39 2.35 -5.77
C MET A 64 -5.73 2.57 -6.48
N THR A 65 -6.75 3.05 -5.77
CA THR A 65 -8.07 3.34 -6.36
C THR A 65 -8.09 4.53 -7.31
N GLU A 66 -7.07 5.40 -7.25
CA GLU A 66 -6.98 6.61 -8.07
C GLU A 66 -6.00 6.50 -9.23
N LEU A 67 -5.26 5.39 -9.37
CA LEU A 67 -4.23 5.22 -10.40
C LEU A 67 -4.74 5.49 -11.81
N ASP A 68 -5.96 5.08 -12.15
CA ASP A 68 -6.55 5.33 -13.47
C ASP A 68 -6.93 6.80 -13.69
N ASN A 69 -7.35 7.50 -12.61
CA ASN A 69 -7.62 8.92 -12.68
C ASN A 69 -6.32 9.71 -12.86
N ILE A 70 -5.28 9.36 -12.09
CA ILE A 70 -3.94 9.94 -12.22
C ILE A 70 -3.40 9.70 -13.64
N TYR A 71 -3.48 8.46 -14.13
CA TYR A 71 -3.00 8.05 -15.45
C TYR A 71 -3.66 8.87 -16.57
N ALA A 72 -4.99 9.03 -16.49
CA ALA A 72 -5.76 9.76 -17.49
C ALA A 72 -5.79 11.28 -17.28
N GLY A 73 -5.14 11.80 -16.23
CA GLY A 73 -5.20 13.21 -15.86
C GLY A 73 -6.58 13.70 -15.45
N ARG A 74 -7.43 12.80 -14.94
CA ARG A 74 -8.73 13.14 -14.36
C ARG A 74 -8.58 13.61 -12.91
N PRO A 75 -9.50 14.43 -12.39
CA PRO A 75 -9.52 14.81 -10.99
C PRO A 75 -9.59 13.58 -10.07
N THR A 76 -8.81 13.60 -8.99
CA THR A 76 -8.87 12.61 -7.90
C THR A 76 -9.72 13.16 -6.75
N LYS A 77 -10.24 12.27 -5.89
CA LYS A 77 -11.20 12.68 -4.85
C LYS A 77 -10.55 13.51 -3.72
N HIS A 78 -9.34 13.13 -3.32
CA HIS A 78 -8.53 13.69 -2.23
C HIS A 78 -7.09 13.91 -2.70
N PRO A 79 -6.84 14.92 -3.56
CA PRO A 79 -5.51 15.16 -4.15
C PRO A 79 -4.44 15.44 -3.10
N GLU A 80 -4.80 15.98 -1.93
CA GLU A 80 -3.91 16.25 -0.81
C GLU A 80 -3.33 14.99 -0.15
N GLN A 81 -3.95 13.83 -0.36
CA GLN A 81 -3.48 12.54 0.16
C GLN A 81 -2.55 11.81 -0.82
N ILE A 82 -2.42 12.30 -2.05
CA ILE A 82 -1.52 11.74 -3.07
C ILE A 82 -0.17 12.45 -2.94
N PRO A 83 0.93 11.70 -2.77
CA PRO A 83 2.28 12.25 -2.75
C PRO A 83 2.55 13.07 -4.01
N LYS A 84 3.04 14.31 -3.82
CA LYS A 84 3.48 15.15 -4.94
C LYS A 84 4.83 14.65 -5.41
N HIS A 85 4.94 14.36 -6.69
CA HIS A 85 6.23 14.06 -7.31
C HIS A 85 6.71 15.29 -8.09
N ASP A 86 7.96 15.71 -7.87
CA ASP A 86 8.56 16.91 -8.49
C ASP A 86 8.54 16.88 -10.03
N ARG A 87 8.31 15.70 -10.63
CA ARG A 87 8.42 15.46 -12.07
C ARG A 87 7.08 15.34 -12.79
N ALA A 88 5.99 14.99 -12.09
CA ALA A 88 4.67 14.83 -12.70
C ALA A 88 3.55 14.79 -11.64
N THR A 89 2.47 15.53 -11.87
CA THR A 89 1.25 15.50 -11.03
C THR A 89 0.11 14.69 -11.65
N SER A 90 0.21 14.37 -12.94
CA SER A 90 -0.74 13.55 -13.68
C SER A 90 -0.08 12.89 -14.89
N GLY A 91 -0.79 11.95 -15.53
CA GLY A 91 -0.32 11.20 -16.69
C GLY A 91 0.33 9.86 -16.33
N PRO A 92 0.76 9.09 -17.35
CA PRO A 92 1.33 7.75 -17.16
C PRO A 92 2.49 7.70 -16.16
N GLN A 93 3.41 8.67 -16.25
CA GLN A 93 4.56 8.75 -15.37
C GLN A 93 4.17 9.02 -13.91
N ALA A 94 3.21 9.93 -13.67
CA ALA A 94 2.73 10.20 -12.32
C ALA A 94 2.06 8.97 -11.70
N ALA A 95 1.27 8.24 -12.49
CA ALA A 95 0.62 7.01 -12.03
C ALA A 95 1.64 5.92 -11.69
N ALA A 96 2.66 5.71 -12.52
CA ALA A 96 3.74 4.77 -12.24
C ALA A 96 4.53 5.14 -10.97
N LEU A 97 4.84 6.43 -10.78
CA LEU A 97 5.50 6.92 -9.56
C LEU A 97 4.61 6.71 -8.33
N SER A 98 3.31 7.00 -8.42
CA SER A 98 2.34 6.75 -7.34
C SER A 98 2.22 5.26 -6.99
N PHE A 99 2.29 4.38 -7.99
CA PHE A 99 2.33 2.93 -7.75
C PHE A 99 3.62 2.48 -7.06
N HIS A 100 4.78 2.94 -7.52
CA HIS A 100 6.06 2.68 -6.85
C HIS A 100 6.07 3.17 -5.39
N ASP A 101 5.38 4.27 -5.13
CA ASP A 101 5.14 4.82 -3.82
C ASP A 101 4.31 3.87 -2.93
N VAL A 102 3.34 3.15 -3.48
CA VAL A 102 2.61 2.08 -2.79
C VAL A 102 3.52 0.88 -2.49
N LEU A 103 4.39 0.48 -3.43
CA LEU A 103 5.37 -0.58 -3.19
C LEU A 103 6.27 -0.24 -2.00
N SER A 104 6.87 0.96 -2.02
CA SER A 104 7.77 1.44 -0.96
C SER A 104 7.07 1.55 0.39
N ARG A 105 5.83 2.07 0.43
CA ARG A 105 5.03 2.13 1.67
C ARG A 105 4.71 0.75 2.22
N SER A 106 4.43 -0.22 1.35
CA SER A 106 4.09 -1.59 1.76
C SER A 106 5.28 -2.30 2.42
N ILE A 107 6.51 -2.03 1.96
CA ILE A 107 7.73 -2.51 2.63
C ILE A 107 7.83 -1.90 4.03
N THR A 108 7.62 -0.59 4.17
CA THR A 108 7.65 0.09 5.47
C THR A 108 6.54 -0.42 6.41
N ILE A 109 5.34 -0.66 5.89
CA ILE A 109 4.22 -1.26 6.64
C ILE A 109 4.62 -2.63 7.19
N ASP A 110 5.16 -3.50 6.32
CA ASP A 110 5.57 -4.85 6.70
C ASP A 110 6.66 -4.84 7.78
N GLU A 111 7.65 -3.95 7.64
CA GLU A 111 8.71 -3.78 8.62
C GLU A 111 8.18 -3.24 9.96
N MET A 112 7.26 -2.27 9.96
CA MET A 112 6.63 -1.79 11.20
C MET A 112 5.84 -2.88 11.93
N ILE A 113 5.19 -3.77 11.19
CA ILE A 113 4.37 -4.86 11.74
C ILE A 113 5.25 -5.98 12.31
N HIS A 114 6.34 -6.34 11.62
CA HIS A 114 7.19 -7.48 11.98
C HIS A 114 8.41 -7.11 12.83
N ASN A 115 8.82 -5.83 12.82
CA ASN A 115 9.89 -5.28 13.65
C ASN A 115 9.40 -4.06 14.43
N PRO A 116 8.69 -4.27 15.56
CA PRO A 116 8.05 -3.19 16.32
C PRO A 116 9.04 -2.15 16.91
N ARG A 117 10.35 -2.42 16.91
CA ARG A 117 11.38 -1.43 17.26
C ARG A 117 11.35 -0.22 16.32
N MET A 118 10.96 -0.42 15.05
CA MET A 118 10.80 0.67 14.09
C MET A 118 9.75 1.69 14.53
N LEU A 119 8.65 1.25 15.16
CA LEU A 119 7.65 2.16 15.71
C LEU A 119 8.25 3.06 16.80
N VAL A 120 9.06 2.47 17.68
CA VAL A 120 9.73 3.21 18.76
C VAL A 120 10.72 4.23 18.20
N MET A 121 11.48 3.88 17.16
CA MET A 121 12.39 4.81 16.47
C MET A 121 11.65 6.00 15.84
N LEU A 122 10.40 5.81 15.42
CA LEU A 122 9.51 6.85 14.91
C LEU A 122 8.78 7.64 16.02
N GLY A 123 9.10 7.40 17.30
CA GLY A 123 8.44 8.06 18.43
C GLY A 123 6.98 7.61 18.63
N LEU A 124 6.66 6.39 18.18
CA LEU A 124 5.34 5.77 18.30
C LEU A 124 5.33 4.73 19.42
N SER A 125 4.13 4.41 19.90
CA SER A 125 3.93 3.33 20.87
C SER A 125 4.31 1.99 20.25
N ASN A 126 5.05 1.16 20.99
CA ASN A 126 5.23 -0.23 20.62
C ASN A 126 3.86 -0.94 20.61
N VAL A 127 3.61 -1.79 19.62
CA VAL A 127 2.36 -2.53 19.44
C VAL A 127 2.71 -3.95 19.06
N ASP A 128 2.10 -4.93 19.73
CA ASP A 128 2.03 -6.28 19.18
C ASP A 128 0.81 -6.36 18.28
N PHE A 129 1.03 -6.56 16.98
CA PHE A 129 -0.03 -6.59 15.97
C PHE A 129 -0.79 -7.93 15.91
N GLY A 130 -0.26 -8.98 16.55
CA GLY A 130 -0.83 -10.33 16.48
C GLY A 130 -0.77 -10.98 15.10
N ASP A 131 -1.10 -12.27 15.06
CA ASP A 131 -0.92 -13.10 13.86
C ASP A 131 -1.82 -12.68 12.69
N ASN A 132 -3.07 -12.28 12.97
CA ASN A 132 -4.01 -11.88 11.93
C ASN A 132 -3.48 -10.70 11.09
N VAL A 133 -2.97 -9.64 11.72
CA VAL A 133 -2.41 -8.48 11.02
C VAL A 133 -1.12 -8.86 10.29
N ARG A 134 -0.26 -9.67 10.92
CA ARG A 134 1.00 -10.15 10.32
C ARG A 134 0.74 -10.98 9.06
N ASP A 135 -0.25 -11.86 9.08
CA ASP A 135 -0.61 -12.70 7.95
C ASP A 135 -1.19 -11.88 6.79
N LYS A 136 -2.03 -10.88 7.08
CA LYS A 136 -2.54 -9.95 6.05
C LYS A 136 -1.43 -9.07 5.45
N SER A 137 -0.48 -8.61 6.27
CA SER A 137 0.72 -7.90 5.79
C SER A 137 1.55 -8.77 4.84
N ARG A 138 1.78 -10.04 5.20
CA ARG A 138 2.53 -10.98 4.37
C ARG A 138 1.83 -11.25 3.04
N ALA A 139 0.52 -11.49 3.07
CA ALA A 139 -0.27 -11.70 1.85
C ALA A 139 -0.23 -10.48 0.91
N LEU A 140 -0.26 -9.26 1.46
CA LEU A 140 -0.08 -8.04 0.68
C LEU A 140 1.31 -7.99 0.03
N LYS A 141 2.37 -8.23 0.80
CA LYS A 141 3.76 -8.25 0.31
C LYS A 141 3.98 -9.27 -0.80
N GLU A 142 3.46 -10.49 -0.63
CA GLU A 142 3.52 -11.55 -1.64
C GLU A 142 2.77 -11.19 -2.93
N THR A 143 1.66 -10.46 -2.82
CA THR A 143 0.90 -9.98 -3.98
C THR A 143 1.68 -8.89 -4.71
N LEU A 144 2.28 -7.95 -4.00
CA LEU A 144 3.10 -6.88 -4.57
C LEU A 144 4.37 -7.41 -5.25
N ALA A 145 5.00 -8.46 -4.70
CA ALA A 145 6.16 -9.10 -5.31
C ALA A 145 5.87 -9.79 -6.65
N LYS A 146 4.59 -10.02 -6.99
CA LYS A 146 4.16 -10.53 -8.31
C LYS A 146 3.88 -9.40 -9.31
N ALA A 147 3.79 -8.16 -8.83
CA ALA A 147 3.40 -6.98 -9.60
C ALA A 147 4.61 -6.12 -10.03
N ASP A 148 5.78 -6.38 -9.46
CA ASP A 148 7.10 -5.81 -9.81
C ASP A 148 7.78 -6.66 -10.90
#